data_AF-A0A953IY42-F1
#
_entry.id   AF-A0A953IY42-F1
#
_cell.length_a   1.000
_cell.length_b   1.000
_cell.length_c   1.000
_cell.angle_alpha   90.00
_cell.angle_beta   90.00
_cell.angle_gamma   90.00
#
_symmetry.space_group_name_H-M   'P 1'
#
loop_
_entity.id
_entity.type
_entity.pdbx_description
1 polymer ?
#
loop_
_entity_poly.entity_id
_entity_poly.type
_entity_poly.pdbx_seq_one_letter_code
_entity_poly.pdbx_strand_id
1 'polypeptide(L)'
;FGPITLIWFIVIAIAGGIHLFDDPAVFLALNPYYAAQFLVGNGVVALVTLGAVFLVVTGSEALYADLGHFGRKPVQTAWLFLVLPALLINYFGQGALILTNPAAIDDPFYRLVPESMLLPLVGLATAATVIASQAVITGAYSITRQAIQLGLMPRLEIRHTSEAHYGQIYMPRVNTLLLIGVLVLVGLFRTSSALASAYVLAVAATSLMASLLGLIVIWKLWGWRLWTAALLMVPFILVDSTFLLATMMKLAEGAWVPVLFGAVLILLIVTWQRGTHILANKTRKMEVPLETLLRSLEKKPPHIVKGVAVFLTSDPAFAPTALMHNLKHNKILHEHNVILTIITADTPRTTEEERVTISPVSPHFTRVALKFGYMETPNVPKTLGIARKQGWSFDIMSTSFFLSRRTLKPAAHSGMPRWQDRLFIGLARSASDATEFFQIPTGRVVEVGTQVTV
;
A
#
# COMPACT_ATOMS: atom_id res chain seq x y z
N PHE A 1 -0.47 12.29 18.18
CA PHE A 1 -1.12 12.88 17.00
C PHE A 1 -2.56 13.29 17.31
N GLY A 2 -3.44 12.37 17.73
CA GLY A 2 -4.87 12.63 18.00
C GLY A 2 -5.22 13.89 18.81
N PRO A 3 -4.62 14.14 19.99
CA PRO A 3 -4.96 15.32 20.80
C PRO A 3 -4.64 16.65 20.11
N ILE A 4 -3.49 16.73 19.41
CA ILE A 4 -3.09 17.94 18.67
C ILE A 4 -4.05 18.21 17.51
N THR A 5 -4.43 17.15 16.77
CA THR A 5 -5.42 17.29 15.69
C THR A 5 -6.80 17.70 16.21
N LEU A 6 -7.21 17.20 17.38
CA LEU A 6 -8.47 17.63 18.02
C LEU A 6 -8.43 19.11 18.37
N ILE A 7 -7.34 19.57 18.99
CA ILE A 7 -7.14 20.99 19.32
C ILE A 7 -7.15 21.83 18.04
N TRP A 8 -6.46 21.40 16.98
CA TRP A 8 -6.48 22.07 15.67
C TRP A 8 -7.90 22.27 15.15
N PHE A 9 -8.72 21.22 15.08
CA PHE A 9 -10.09 21.32 14.58
C PHE A 9 -10.98 22.21 15.45
N ILE A 10 -10.81 22.17 16.77
CA ILE A 10 -11.56 23.05 17.69
C ILE A 10 -11.15 24.52 17.48
N VAL A 11 -9.85 24.81 17.37
CA VAL A 11 -9.35 26.18 17.19
C VAL A 11 -9.83 26.79 15.88
N ILE A 12 -9.76 26.06 14.76
CA ILE A 12 -10.23 26.59 13.46
C ILE A 12 -11.75 26.77 13.43
N ALA A 13 -12.50 25.92 14.15
CA ALA A 13 -13.95 26.05 14.28
C ALA A 13 -14.32 27.29 15.09
N ILE A 14 -13.62 27.55 16.20
CA ILE A 14 -13.82 28.78 16.99
C ILE A 14 -13.47 30.02 16.16
N ALA A 15 -12.31 30.02 15.50
CA ALA A 15 -11.87 31.16 14.69
C ALA A 15 -12.86 31.47 13.54
N GLY A 16 -13.36 30.45 12.84
CA GLY A 16 -14.40 30.63 11.82
C GLY A 16 -15.75 31.06 12.42
N GLY A 17 -16.11 30.50 13.57
CA GLY A 17 -17.38 30.77 14.24
C GLY A 17 -17.52 32.23 14.70
N ILE A 18 -16.42 32.90 15.04
CA ILE A 18 -16.41 34.32 15.42
C ILE A 18 -16.87 35.20 14.25
N HIS A 19 -16.42 34.90 13.03
CA HIS A 19 -16.70 35.69 11.83
C HIS A 19 -17.94 35.23 11.06
N LEU A 20 -18.57 34.13 11.47
CA LEU A 20 -19.68 33.50 10.75
C LEU A 20 -20.89 34.43 10.54
N PHE A 21 -21.07 35.39 11.44
CA PHE A 21 -22.18 36.35 11.41
C PHE A 21 -21.78 37.74 10.92
N ASP A 22 -20.54 37.94 10.48
CA ASP A 22 -20.09 39.21 9.89
C ASP A 22 -20.88 39.51 8.60
N ASP A 23 -21.14 38.48 7.79
CA ASP A 23 -22.06 38.53 6.66
C ASP A 23 -22.90 37.23 6.56
N PRO A 24 -24.18 37.25 6.98
CA PRO A 24 -25.08 36.10 6.89
C PRO A 24 -25.35 35.61 5.46
N ALA A 25 -25.04 36.39 4.42
CA ALA A 25 -25.19 35.95 3.04
C ALA A 25 -24.29 34.75 2.71
N VAL A 26 -23.25 34.47 3.50
CA VAL A 26 -22.38 33.30 3.30
C VAL A 26 -23.15 31.98 3.33
N PHE A 27 -24.25 31.89 4.08
CA PHE A 27 -25.10 30.69 4.14
C PHE A 27 -25.83 30.39 2.82
N LEU A 28 -25.94 31.37 1.91
CA LEU A 28 -26.45 31.14 0.57
C LEU A 28 -25.60 30.13 -0.22
N ALA A 29 -24.32 29.94 0.15
CA ALA A 29 -23.44 28.94 -0.42
C ALA A 29 -23.95 27.49 -0.25
N LEU A 30 -24.86 27.23 0.69
CA LEU A 30 -25.50 25.92 0.85
C LEU A 30 -26.48 25.60 -0.29
N ASN A 31 -26.98 26.60 -1.01
CA ASN A 31 -27.90 26.38 -2.11
C ASN A 31 -27.11 26.02 -3.39
N PRO A 32 -27.25 24.79 -3.93
CA PRO A 32 -26.51 24.34 -5.10
C PRO A 32 -26.83 25.15 -6.37
N TYR A 33 -27.92 25.92 -6.36
CA TYR A 33 -28.26 26.85 -7.43
C TYR A 33 -27.12 27.83 -7.74
N TYR A 34 -26.46 28.38 -6.73
CA TYR A 34 -25.36 29.34 -6.95
C TYR A 34 -24.14 28.69 -7.59
N ALA A 35 -23.83 27.45 -7.20
CA ALA A 35 -22.78 26.68 -7.85
C ALA A 35 -23.13 26.41 -9.31
N ALA A 36 -24.35 25.95 -9.60
CA ALA A 36 -24.80 25.70 -10.97
C ALA A 36 -24.81 26.98 -11.83
N GLN A 37 -25.30 28.09 -11.28
CA GLN A 37 -25.30 29.40 -11.94
C GLN A 37 -23.88 29.87 -12.25
N PHE A 38 -22.95 29.72 -11.30
CA PHE A 38 -21.55 30.06 -11.49
C PHE A 38 -20.91 29.23 -12.62
N LEU A 39 -21.18 27.92 -12.66
CA LEU A 39 -20.67 27.01 -13.69
C LEU A 39 -21.19 27.36 -15.09
N VAL A 40 -22.48 27.65 -15.23
CA VAL A 40 -23.10 28.00 -16.52
C VAL A 40 -22.69 29.40 -16.97
N GLY A 41 -22.56 30.35 -16.04
CA GLY A 41 -22.33 31.76 -16.35
C GLY A 41 -20.88 32.14 -16.66
N ASN A 42 -19.88 31.38 -16.16
CA ASN A 42 -18.48 31.83 -16.17
C ASN A 42 -17.53 30.96 -17.02
N GLY A 43 -18.04 29.98 -17.77
CA GLY A 43 -17.28 29.21 -18.78
C GLY A 43 -15.93 28.68 -18.29
N VAL A 44 -14.84 29.18 -18.89
CA VAL A 44 -13.46 28.75 -18.56
C VAL A 44 -13.06 29.13 -17.13
N VAL A 45 -13.50 30.29 -16.62
CA VAL A 45 -13.18 30.73 -15.25
C VAL A 45 -13.78 29.75 -14.24
N ALA A 46 -15.02 29.33 -14.46
CA ALA A 46 -15.67 28.33 -13.62
C ALA A 46 -14.89 27.00 -13.60
N LEU A 47 -14.38 26.56 -14.75
CA LEU A 47 -13.60 25.34 -14.86
C LEU A 47 -12.25 25.45 -14.10
N VAL A 48 -11.56 26.58 -14.21
CA VAL A 48 -10.31 26.82 -13.46
C VAL A 48 -10.56 26.87 -11.96
N THR A 49 -11.64 27.54 -11.52
CA THR A 49 -12.03 27.61 -10.12
C THR A 49 -12.37 26.23 -9.55
N LEU A 50 -13.06 25.37 -10.30
CA LEU A 50 -13.34 23.99 -9.88
C LEU A 50 -12.04 23.21 -9.57
N GLY A 51 -11.02 23.35 -10.40
CA GLY A 51 -9.72 22.72 -10.15
C GLY A 51 -9.06 23.20 -8.86
N ALA A 52 -9.25 24.47 -8.48
CA ALA A 52 -8.74 25.02 -7.22
C ALA A 52 -9.56 24.55 -6.01
N VAL A 53 -10.89 24.50 -6.11
CA VAL A 53 -11.77 24.06 -5.01
C VAL A 53 -11.54 22.58 -4.66
N PHE A 54 -11.18 21.74 -5.64
CA PHE A 54 -10.92 20.32 -5.41
C PHE A 54 -9.82 20.06 -4.35
N LEU A 55 -8.90 21.01 -4.14
CA LEU A 55 -7.88 20.93 -3.09
C LEU A 55 -8.48 20.71 -1.68
N VAL A 56 -9.71 21.16 -1.43
CA VAL A 56 -10.40 21.01 -0.14
C VAL A 56 -10.74 19.54 0.17
N VAL A 57 -10.91 18.70 -0.86
CA VAL A 57 -11.30 17.28 -0.71
C VAL A 57 -10.08 16.35 -0.63
N THR A 58 -8.88 16.91 -0.81
CA THR A 58 -7.62 16.15 -0.71
C THR A 58 -7.41 15.63 0.71
N GLY A 59 -7.02 14.36 0.82
CA GLY A 59 -6.92 13.62 2.09
C GLY A 59 -8.07 12.63 2.32
N SER A 60 -9.16 12.72 1.58
CA SER A 60 -10.21 11.69 1.60
C SER A 60 -9.69 10.33 1.12
N GLU A 61 -8.75 10.31 0.19
CA GLU A 61 -8.02 9.14 -0.29
C GLU A 61 -7.18 8.48 0.82
N ALA A 62 -6.63 9.27 1.73
CA ALA A 62 -5.81 8.77 2.84
C ALA A 62 -6.67 8.05 3.90
N LEU A 63 -7.93 8.46 4.06
CA LEU A 63 -8.88 7.76 4.96
C LEU A 63 -9.05 6.28 4.59
N TYR A 64 -8.96 5.94 3.30
CA TYR A 64 -9.05 4.55 2.83
C TYR A 64 -7.80 3.73 3.17
N ALA A 65 -6.61 4.34 3.14
CA ALA A 65 -5.38 3.68 3.53
C ALA A 65 -5.40 3.27 5.01
N ASP A 66 -6.04 4.09 5.86
CA ASP A 66 -6.08 3.91 7.32
C ASP A 66 -7.29 3.09 7.84
N LEU A 67 -8.23 2.70 6.97
CA LEU A 67 -9.32 1.79 7.32
C LEU A 67 -8.82 0.46 7.89
N GLY A 68 -7.62 0.02 7.48
CA GLY A 68 -6.97 -1.19 7.99
C GLY A 68 -6.55 -1.11 9.46
N HIS A 69 -6.36 0.10 10.01
CA HIS A 69 -5.83 0.33 11.35
C HIS A 69 -6.91 0.67 12.36
N PHE A 70 -7.84 1.57 11.99
CA PHE A 70 -8.85 2.09 12.91
C PHE A 70 -10.26 1.51 12.68
N GLY A 71 -10.49 0.90 11.52
CA GLY A 71 -11.81 0.39 11.12
C GLY A 71 -12.82 1.50 10.76
N ARG A 72 -13.98 1.09 10.25
CA ARG A 72 -14.98 2.01 9.67
C ARG A 72 -15.62 2.97 10.68
N LYS A 73 -16.04 2.48 11.86
CA LYS A 73 -16.84 3.28 12.81
C LYS A 73 -16.08 4.50 13.37
N PRO A 74 -14.84 4.38 13.88
CA PRO A 74 -14.11 5.54 14.40
C PRO A 74 -13.87 6.61 13.34
N VAL A 75 -13.54 6.20 12.12
CA VAL A 75 -13.33 7.13 10.98
C VAL A 75 -14.62 7.90 10.67
N GLN A 76 -15.76 7.21 10.58
CA GLN A 76 -17.05 7.86 10.31
C GLN A 76 -17.46 8.83 11.42
N THR A 77 -17.29 8.46 12.69
CA THR A 77 -17.64 9.33 13.82
C THR A 77 -16.74 10.58 13.86
N ALA A 78 -15.42 10.42 13.72
CA ALA A 78 -14.50 11.57 13.72
C ALA A 78 -14.77 12.52 12.54
N TRP A 79 -15.05 11.96 11.36
CA TRP A 79 -15.39 12.77 10.19
C TRP A 79 -16.68 13.57 10.38
N LEU A 80 -17.77 12.90 10.73
CA LEU A 80 -19.10 13.51 10.78
C LEU A 80 -19.28 14.50 11.94
N PHE A 81 -18.68 14.24 13.10
CA PHE A 81 -18.93 15.03 14.32
C PHE A 81 -17.84 16.02 14.67
N LEU A 82 -16.65 15.92 14.07
CA LEU A 82 -15.54 16.84 14.38
C LEU A 82 -14.99 17.51 13.11
N VAL A 83 -14.50 16.73 12.15
CA VAL A 83 -13.75 17.27 11.01
C VAL A 83 -14.65 18.07 10.07
N LEU A 84 -15.74 17.47 9.59
CA LEU A 84 -16.69 18.11 8.68
C LEU A 84 -17.29 19.40 9.25
N PRO A 85 -17.87 19.43 10.48
CA PRO A 85 -18.43 20.66 11.03
C PRO A 85 -17.36 21.73 11.27
N ALA A 86 -16.17 21.38 11.75
CA ALA A 86 -15.09 22.33 11.97
C ALA A 86 -14.64 23.00 10.67
N LEU A 87 -14.48 22.23 9.58
CA LEU A 87 -14.10 22.75 8.27
C LEU A 87 -15.20 23.64 7.67
N LEU A 88 -16.47 23.24 7.76
CA LEU A 88 -17.59 24.05 7.27
C LEU A 88 -17.67 25.40 7.98
N ILE A 89 -17.61 25.39 9.32
CA ILE A 89 -17.62 26.63 10.12
C ILE A 89 -16.41 27.50 9.75
N ASN A 90 -15.23 26.89 9.59
CA ASN A 90 -14.03 27.64 9.22
C ASN A 90 -14.15 28.29 7.83
N TYR A 91 -14.60 27.56 6.81
CA TYR A 91 -14.74 28.11 5.46
C TYR A 91 -15.84 29.18 5.37
N PHE A 92 -16.97 28.99 6.04
CA PHE A 92 -18.01 30.03 6.08
C PHE A 92 -17.55 31.28 6.85
N GLY A 93 -16.81 31.12 7.95
CA GLY A 93 -16.20 32.26 8.63
C GLY A 93 -15.23 33.03 7.74
N GLN A 94 -14.37 32.34 6.98
CA GLN A 94 -13.49 32.99 5.99
C GLN A 94 -14.28 33.71 4.90
N GLY A 95 -15.33 33.07 4.38
CA GLY A 95 -16.21 33.67 3.37
C GLY A 95 -16.87 34.96 3.86
N ALA A 96 -17.45 34.95 5.05
CA ALA A 96 -18.07 36.12 5.67
C ALA A 96 -17.07 37.25 5.92
N LEU A 97 -15.86 36.92 6.38
CA LEU A 97 -14.77 37.90 6.57
C LEU A 97 -14.35 38.56 5.25
N ILE A 98 -14.23 37.78 4.16
CA ILE A 98 -13.84 38.33 2.84
C ILE A 98 -14.94 39.23 2.27
N LEU A 99 -16.21 38.86 2.47
CA LEU A 99 -17.36 39.67 2.00
C LEU A 99 -17.44 41.03 2.70
N THR A 100 -17.13 41.09 3.99
CA THR A 100 -17.11 42.34 4.78
C THR A 100 -15.81 43.13 4.63
N ASN A 101 -14.67 42.45 4.54
CA ASN A 101 -13.34 43.05 4.40
C ASN A 101 -12.56 42.43 3.23
N PRO A 102 -12.71 42.99 2.00
CA PRO A 102 -12.03 42.47 0.82
C PRO A 102 -10.49 42.45 0.91
N ALA A 103 -9.89 43.27 1.77
CA ALA A 103 -8.43 43.28 1.98
C ALA A 103 -7.92 42.01 2.69
N ALA A 104 -8.81 41.19 3.25
CA ALA A 104 -8.44 39.91 3.86
C ALA A 104 -8.16 38.80 2.82
N ILE A 105 -8.34 39.06 1.52
CA ILE A 105 -8.21 38.04 0.46
C ILE A 105 -6.80 37.45 0.33
N ASP A 106 -5.77 38.19 0.75
CA ASP A 106 -4.37 37.75 0.63
C ASP A 106 -4.07 36.53 1.51
N ASP A 107 -4.56 36.52 2.75
CA ASP A 107 -4.38 35.43 3.72
C ASP A 107 -5.62 35.26 4.62
N PRO A 108 -6.75 34.79 4.08
CA PRO A 108 -8.02 34.77 4.80
C PRO A 108 -7.96 33.97 6.11
N PHE A 109 -7.21 32.86 6.09
CA PHE A 109 -7.05 31.99 7.25
C PHE A 109 -6.36 32.67 8.44
N TYR A 110 -5.27 33.41 8.20
CA TYR A 110 -4.52 34.06 9.29
C TYR A 110 -5.17 35.36 9.73
N ARG A 111 -5.99 35.99 8.88
CA ARG A 111 -6.79 37.17 9.21
C ARG A 111 -8.02 36.89 10.06
N LEU A 112 -8.43 35.62 10.20
CA LEU A 112 -9.51 35.19 11.12
C LEU A 112 -9.18 35.39 12.61
N VAL A 113 -7.91 35.57 12.96
CA VAL A 113 -7.48 35.68 14.35
C VAL A 113 -6.80 37.02 14.61
N PRO A 114 -6.92 37.57 15.81
CA PRO A 114 -6.18 38.77 16.18
C PRO A 114 -4.67 38.52 16.13
N GLU A 115 -3.88 39.58 15.92
CA GLU A 115 -2.42 39.49 15.74
C GLU A 115 -1.70 38.76 16.90
N SER A 116 -2.22 38.89 18.13
CA SER A 116 -1.68 38.20 19.32
C SER A 116 -1.78 36.67 19.25
N MET A 117 -2.73 36.13 18.48
CA MET A 117 -2.98 34.69 18.32
C MET A 117 -2.34 34.13 17.04
N LEU A 118 -1.75 34.97 16.18
CA LEU A 118 -1.17 34.56 14.91
C LEU A 118 0.00 33.58 15.12
N LEU A 119 0.97 33.92 15.97
CA LEU A 119 2.13 33.05 16.25
C LEU A 119 1.73 31.69 16.88
N PRO A 120 0.86 31.64 17.91
CA PRO A 120 0.30 30.37 18.39
C PRO A 120 -0.38 29.54 17.30
N LEU A 121 -1.19 30.17 16.44
CA LEU A 121 -1.91 29.49 15.36
C LEU A 121 -0.95 28.91 14.32
N VAL A 122 0.12 29.65 13.95
CA VAL A 122 1.18 29.17 13.05
C VAL A 122 1.90 27.96 13.65
N GLY A 123 2.22 27.98 14.95
CA GLY A 123 2.82 26.84 15.64
C GLY A 123 1.91 25.60 15.61
N LEU A 124 0.62 25.79 15.88
CA LEU A 124 -0.37 24.71 15.83
C LEU A 124 -0.58 24.16 14.40
N ALA A 125 -0.66 25.04 13.40
CA ALA A 125 -0.75 24.66 11.99
C ALA A 125 0.50 23.87 11.55
N THR A 126 1.68 24.27 12.01
CA THR A 126 2.93 23.55 11.75
C THR A 126 2.90 22.15 12.39
N ALA A 127 2.43 22.03 13.62
CA ALA A 127 2.26 20.72 14.26
C ALA A 127 1.24 19.84 13.51
N ALA A 128 0.12 20.41 13.09
CA ALA A 128 -0.91 19.70 12.31
C ALA A 128 -0.39 19.22 10.95
N THR A 129 0.37 20.05 10.23
CA THR A 129 0.97 19.69 8.92
C THR A 129 2.05 18.61 9.04
N VAL A 130 2.87 18.64 10.10
CA VAL A 130 3.80 17.54 10.40
C VAL A 130 3.05 16.24 10.65
N ILE A 131 1.94 16.27 11.41
CA ILE A 131 1.11 15.09 11.66
C ILE A 131 0.49 14.57 10.35
N ALA A 132 -0.04 15.45 9.50
CA ALA A 132 -0.60 15.07 8.21
C ALA A 132 0.45 14.40 7.31
N SER A 133 1.68 14.93 7.27
CA SER A 133 2.80 14.32 6.55
C SER A 133 3.13 12.92 7.05
N GLN A 134 3.12 12.72 8.37
CA GLN A 134 3.34 11.39 8.96
C GLN A 134 2.26 10.38 8.56
N ALA A 135 0.98 10.79 8.51
CA ALA A 135 -0.12 9.93 8.08
C ALA A 135 0.06 9.45 6.63
N VAL A 136 0.48 10.34 5.72
CA VAL A 136 0.74 9.99 4.31
C VAL A 136 1.92 9.03 4.19
N ILE A 137 3.01 9.26 4.94
CA ILE A 137 4.18 8.37 4.96
C ILE A 137 3.78 6.96 5.41
N THR A 138 2.98 6.84 6.47
CA THR A 138 2.48 5.53 6.94
C THR A 138 1.51 4.87 5.95
N GLY A 139 0.69 5.66 5.26
CA GLY A 139 -0.16 5.19 4.17
C GLY A 139 0.65 4.59 3.01
N ALA A 140 1.75 5.26 2.62
CA ALA A 140 2.65 4.77 1.58
C ALA A 140 3.31 3.43 1.96
N TYR A 141 3.69 3.24 3.23
CA TYR A 141 4.20 1.94 3.70
C TYR A 141 3.14 0.85 3.58
N SER A 142 1.90 1.15 3.95
CA SER A 142 0.79 0.19 3.90
C SER A 142 0.47 -0.25 2.48
N ILE A 143 0.37 0.69 1.53
CA ILE A 143 0.12 0.40 0.10
C ILE A 143 1.29 -0.37 -0.50
N THR A 144 2.54 0.04 -0.21
CA THR A 144 3.74 -0.65 -0.69
C THR A 144 3.77 -2.09 -0.20
N ARG A 145 3.46 -2.31 1.08
CA ARG A 145 3.38 -3.64 1.66
C ARG A 145 2.30 -4.49 1.00
N GLN A 146 1.10 -3.95 0.76
CA GLN A 146 0.02 -4.66 0.06
C GLN A 146 0.46 -5.07 -1.36
N ALA A 147 1.13 -4.18 -2.09
CA ALA A 147 1.66 -4.47 -3.41
C ALA A 147 2.74 -5.58 -3.40
N ILE A 148 3.60 -5.63 -2.38
CA ILE A 148 4.57 -6.73 -2.20
C ILE A 148 3.85 -8.06 -1.98
N GLN A 149 2.78 -8.06 -1.19
CA GLN A 149 2.01 -9.27 -0.88
C GLN A 149 1.20 -9.79 -2.07
N LEU A 150 0.72 -8.89 -2.93
CA LEU A 150 0.12 -9.23 -4.23
C LEU A 150 1.17 -9.64 -5.29
N GLY A 151 2.46 -9.68 -4.95
CA GLY A 151 3.54 -10.01 -5.88
C GLY A 151 3.82 -8.94 -6.95
N LEU A 152 3.26 -7.74 -6.80
CA LEU A 152 3.44 -6.61 -7.73
C LEU A 152 4.81 -5.95 -7.60
N MET A 153 5.45 -6.07 -6.42
CA MET A 153 6.75 -5.46 -6.13
C MET A 153 7.74 -6.45 -5.48
N PRO A 154 9.05 -6.20 -5.60
CA PRO A 154 10.07 -6.94 -4.86
C PRO A 154 9.87 -6.81 -3.35
N ARG A 155 10.27 -7.85 -2.62
CA ARG A 155 10.25 -7.82 -1.15
C ARG A 155 11.16 -6.69 -0.66
N LEU A 156 10.64 -5.80 0.17
CA LEU A 156 11.40 -4.73 0.80
C LEU A 156 11.47 -4.98 2.31
N GLU A 157 12.44 -4.34 2.95
CA GLU A 157 12.67 -4.48 4.38
C GLU A 157 11.51 -3.80 5.13
N ILE A 158 10.89 -4.55 6.03
CA ILE A 158 9.78 -4.10 6.87
C ILE A 158 10.21 -4.26 8.32
N ARG A 159 10.43 -3.14 9.01
CA ARG A 159 10.70 -3.11 10.45
C ARG A 159 9.41 -2.85 11.19
N HIS A 160 9.09 -3.69 12.17
CA HIS A 160 7.95 -3.46 13.06
C HIS A 160 8.40 -2.54 14.20
N THR A 161 7.72 -1.40 14.38
CA THR A 161 8.09 -0.43 15.42
C THR A 161 7.35 -0.64 16.74
N SER A 162 6.32 -1.48 16.76
CA SER A 162 5.59 -1.86 17.96
C SER A 162 5.20 -3.34 17.92
N GLU A 163 5.39 -4.03 19.05
CA GLU A 163 4.93 -5.40 19.26
C GLU A 163 3.40 -5.49 19.48
N ALA A 164 2.78 -4.40 19.97
CA ALA A 164 1.36 -4.35 20.31
C ALA A 164 0.48 -3.83 19.15
N HIS A 165 1.01 -2.91 18.32
CA HIS A 165 0.27 -2.31 17.22
C HIS A 165 0.80 -2.77 15.87
N TYR A 166 0.18 -3.84 15.40
CA TYR A 166 0.47 -4.55 14.17
C TYR A 166 0.60 -3.67 12.89
N GLY A 167 -0.09 -2.52 12.86
CA GLY A 167 -0.06 -1.57 11.73
C GLY A 167 1.09 -0.57 11.74
N GLN A 168 1.92 -0.54 12.79
CA GLN A 168 3.08 0.35 12.88
C GLN A 168 4.29 -0.32 12.23
N ILE A 169 4.43 -0.06 10.93
CA ILE A 169 5.53 -0.54 10.10
C ILE A 169 6.42 0.63 9.69
N TYR A 170 7.72 0.39 9.65
CA TYR A 170 8.71 1.30 9.08
C TYR A 170 9.40 0.62 7.91
N MET A 171 9.39 1.27 6.75
CA MET A 171 10.04 0.78 5.54
C MET A 171 11.17 1.76 5.14
N PRO A 172 12.42 1.53 5.57
CA PRO A 172 13.51 2.50 5.44
C PRO A 172 13.71 3.03 4.02
N ARG A 173 13.61 2.13 3.03
CA ARG A 173 13.81 2.49 1.61
C ARG A 173 12.69 3.32 1.05
N VAL A 174 11.43 3.01 1.40
CA VAL A 174 10.27 3.80 0.99
C VAL A 174 10.39 5.20 1.61
N ASN A 175 10.75 5.28 2.90
CA ASN A 175 10.98 6.55 3.58
C ASN A 175 12.06 7.40 2.88
N THR A 176 13.18 6.78 2.54
CA THR A 176 14.30 7.47 1.87
C THR A 176 13.90 7.95 0.47
N LEU A 177 13.16 7.14 -0.29
CA LEU A 177 12.64 7.53 -1.60
C LEU A 177 11.65 8.69 -1.49
N LEU A 178 10.75 8.67 -0.50
CA LEU A 178 9.84 9.78 -0.22
C LEU A 178 10.60 11.04 0.16
N LEU A 179 11.61 10.94 1.02
CA LEU A 179 12.45 12.08 1.40
C LEU A 179 13.15 12.72 0.19
N ILE A 180 13.79 11.90 -0.65
CA ILE A 180 14.44 12.38 -1.89
C ILE A 180 13.40 13.05 -2.79
N GLY A 181 12.24 12.41 -2.97
CA GLY A 181 11.13 12.95 -3.76
C GLY A 181 10.68 14.33 -3.26
N VAL A 182 10.44 14.47 -1.95
CA VAL A 182 10.04 15.74 -1.34
C VAL A 182 11.12 16.81 -1.53
N LEU A 183 12.39 16.50 -1.32
CA LEU A 183 13.49 17.46 -1.52
C LEU A 183 13.58 17.93 -2.98
N VAL A 184 13.42 17.02 -3.94
CA VAL A 184 13.39 17.34 -5.37
C VAL A 184 12.20 18.23 -5.71
N LEU A 185 11.00 17.91 -5.21
CA LEU A 185 9.78 18.71 -5.45
C LEU A 185 9.90 20.11 -4.85
N VAL A 186 10.40 20.24 -3.62
CA VAL A 186 10.63 21.54 -2.98
C VAL A 186 11.63 22.37 -3.78
N GLY A 187 12.73 21.76 -4.25
CA GLY A 187 13.73 22.44 -5.07
C GLY A 187 13.22 22.87 -6.46
N LEU A 188 12.35 22.05 -7.07
CA LEU A 188 11.78 22.30 -8.40
C LEU A 188 10.69 23.38 -8.38
N PHE A 189 9.73 23.28 -7.45
CA PHE A 189 8.55 24.15 -7.43
C PHE A 189 8.77 25.46 -6.65
N ARG A 190 9.61 25.46 -5.61
CA ARG A 190 10.02 26.61 -4.77
C ARG A 190 8.91 27.36 -4.02
N THR A 191 7.69 27.41 -4.55
CA THR A 191 6.53 28.08 -3.96
C THR A 191 5.40 27.09 -3.68
N SER A 192 4.63 27.36 -2.63
CA SER A 192 3.50 26.50 -2.22
C SER A 192 2.38 26.46 -3.27
N SER A 193 2.15 27.57 -3.98
CA SER A 193 1.11 27.67 -5.02
C SER A 193 1.41 26.80 -6.24
N ALA A 194 2.68 26.77 -6.68
CA ALA A 194 3.12 25.94 -7.78
C ALA A 194 3.07 24.44 -7.41
N LEU A 195 3.51 24.10 -6.18
CA LEU A 195 3.42 22.73 -5.67
C LEU A 195 1.98 22.24 -5.52
N ALA A 196 1.07 23.10 -5.03
CA ALA A 196 -0.33 22.77 -4.85
C ALA A 196 -0.98 22.35 -6.18
N SER A 197 -0.73 23.10 -7.25
CA SER A 197 -1.29 22.81 -8.59
C SER A 197 -0.80 21.48 -9.18
N ALA A 198 0.41 21.02 -8.81
CA ALA A 198 0.98 19.80 -9.34
C ALA A 198 0.34 18.51 -8.77
N TYR A 199 -0.13 18.52 -7.51
CA TYR A 199 -0.64 17.31 -6.84
C TYR A 199 -2.12 16.98 -7.18
N VAL A 200 -2.94 18.00 -7.45
CA VAL A 200 -4.41 17.85 -7.61
C VAL A 200 -4.80 16.79 -8.63
N LEU A 201 -4.03 16.65 -9.72
CA LEU A 201 -4.33 15.70 -10.80
C LEU A 201 -4.34 14.26 -10.30
N ALA A 202 -3.38 13.89 -9.44
CA ALA A 202 -3.28 12.54 -8.91
C ALA A 202 -4.48 12.19 -8.03
N VAL A 203 -4.93 13.14 -7.21
CA VAL A 203 -6.11 12.95 -6.35
C VAL A 203 -7.37 12.85 -7.18
N ALA A 204 -7.57 13.75 -8.14
CA ALA A 204 -8.74 13.73 -9.01
C ALA A 204 -8.84 12.41 -9.78
N ALA A 205 -7.72 11.92 -10.31
CA ALA A 205 -7.65 10.62 -10.97
C ALA A 205 -7.95 9.46 -10.00
N THR A 206 -7.45 9.53 -8.77
CA THR A 206 -7.70 8.52 -7.74
C THR A 206 -9.17 8.48 -7.34
N SER A 207 -9.82 9.62 -7.14
CA SER A 207 -11.25 9.71 -6.84
C SER A 207 -12.11 9.15 -7.97
N LEU A 208 -11.82 9.51 -9.23
CA LEU A 208 -12.53 8.95 -10.38
C LEU A 208 -12.39 7.43 -10.45
N MET A 209 -11.17 6.91 -10.24
CA MET A 209 -10.92 5.48 -10.20
C MET A 209 -11.67 4.78 -9.06
N ALA A 210 -11.74 5.41 -7.88
CA ALA A 210 -12.52 4.90 -6.76
C ALA A 210 -14.02 4.84 -7.08
N SER A 211 -14.58 5.88 -7.73
CA SER A 211 -15.98 5.90 -8.17
C SER A 211 -16.28 4.84 -9.23
N LEU A 212 -15.38 4.61 -10.19
CA LEU A 212 -15.50 3.53 -11.18
C LEU A 212 -15.43 2.14 -10.54
N LEU A 213 -14.49 1.92 -9.62
CA LEU A 213 -14.41 0.67 -8.86
C LEU A 213 -15.64 0.46 -7.97
N GLY A 214 -16.17 1.54 -7.38
CA GLY A 214 -17.40 1.53 -6.59
C GLY A 214 -18.60 1.01 -7.39
N LEU A 215 -18.74 1.43 -8.65
CA LEU A 215 -19.76 0.90 -9.56
C LEU A 215 -19.61 -0.61 -9.78
N ILE A 216 -18.38 -1.10 -10.00
CA ILE A 216 -18.11 -2.53 -10.18
C ILE A 216 -18.44 -3.31 -8.89
N VAL A 217 -18.08 -2.78 -7.72
CA VAL A 217 -18.37 -3.41 -6.42
C VAL A 217 -19.88 -3.52 -6.20
N ILE A 218 -20.63 -2.44 -6.39
CA ILE A 218 -22.09 -2.45 -6.19
C ILE A 218 -22.77 -3.41 -7.18
N TRP A 219 -22.31 -3.45 -8.43
CA TRP A 219 -22.85 -4.34 -9.45
C TRP A 219 -22.51 -5.81 -9.21
N LYS A 220 -21.21 -6.13 -9.04
CA LYS A 220 -20.71 -7.51 -9.02
C LYS A 220 -20.65 -8.12 -7.63
N LEU A 221 -20.24 -7.36 -6.63
CA LEU A 221 -20.03 -7.87 -5.27
C LEU A 221 -21.32 -7.79 -4.44
N TRP A 222 -22.08 -6.71 -4.56
CA TRP A 222 -23.37 -6.55 -3.85
C TRP A 222 -24.56 -7.09 -4.64
N GLY A 223 -24.34 -7.48 -5.91
CA GLY A 223 -25.36 -8.11 -6.75
C GLY A 223 -26.49 -7.19 -7.21
N TRP A 224 -26.30 -5.86 -7.18
CA TRP A 224 -27.30 -4.93 -7.68
C TRP A 224 -27.42 -5.02 -9.21
N ARG A 225 -28.59 -4.67 -9.74
CA ARG A 225 -28.77 -4.57 -11.21
C ARG A 225 -27.91 -3.42 -11.74
N LEU A 226 -27.32 -3.57 -12.93
CA LEU A 226 -26.41 -2.57 -13.50
C LEU A 226 -27.04 -1.17 -13.56
N TRP A 227 -28.32 -1.07 -13.96
CA TRP A 227 -29.02 0.20 -14.05
C TRP A 227 -29.19 0.90 -12.70
N THR A 228 -29.45 0.17 -11.61
CA THR A 228 -29.58 0.76 -10.28
C THR A 228 -28.22 1.18 -9.71
N ALA A 229 -27.19 0.39 -9.98
CA ALA A 229 -25.82 0.75 -9.63
C ALA A 229 -25.34 1.99 -10.42
N ALA A 230 -25.65 2.05 -11.72
CA ALA A 230 -25.34 3.18 -12.58
C ALA A 230 -26.09 4.45 -12.18
N LEU A 231 -27.40 4.35 -11.89
CA LEU A 231 -28.18 5.50 -11.42
C LEU A 231 -27.58 6.13 -10.15
N LEU A 232 -27.04 5.31 -9.25
CA LEU A 232 -26.39 5.77 -8.03
C LEU A 232 -25.00 6.36 -8.31
N MET A 233 -24.16 5.70 -9.11
CA MET A 233 -22.74 6.05 -9.26
C MET A 233 -22.43 7.05 -10.37
N VAL A 234 -23.25 7.10 -11.44
CA VAL A 234 -23.03 8.01 -12.58
C VAL A 234 -22.96 9.48 -12.15
N PRO A 235 -23.83 10.00 -11.25
CA PRO A 235 -23.71 11.37 -10.77
C PRO A 235 -22.32 11.67 -10.15
N PHE A 236 -21.78 10.76 -9.34
CA PHE A 236 -20.45 10.92 -8.75
C PHE A 236 -19.34 10.86 -9.81
N ILE A 237 -19.42 9.91 -10.74
CA ILE A 237 -18.48 9.78 -11.85
C ILE A 237 -18.47 11.06 -12.72
N LEU A 238 -19.63 11.67 -12.97
CA LEU A 238 -19.72 12.92 -13.71
C LEU A 238 -19.04 14.09 -12.99
N VAL A 239 -19.25 14.20 -11.67
CA VAL A 239 -18.59 15.22 -10.84
C VAL A 239 -17.07 15.01 -10.83
N ASP A 240 -16.60 13.78 -10.57
CA ASP A 240 -15.17 13.45 -10.56
C ASP A 240 -14.53 13.67 -11.93
N SER A 241 -15.23 13.31 -13.01
CA SER A 241 -14.76 13.55 -14.38
C SER A 241 -14.61 15.05 -14.67
N THR A 242 -15.54 15.87 -14.18
CA THR A 242 -15.48 17.33 -14.33
C THR A 242 -14.24 17.89 -13.60
N PHE A 243 -13.97 17.43 -12.38
CA PHE A 243 -12.76 17.83 -11.64
C PHE A 243 -11.47 17.35 -12.31
N LEU A 244 -11.45 16.13 -12.85
CA LEU A 244 -10.30 15.61 -13.58
C LEU A 244 -10.03 16.45 -14.83
N LEU A 245 -11.06 16.75 -15.62
CA LEU A 245 -10.94 17.60 -16.81
C LEU A 245 -10.47 19.02 -16.48
N ALA A 246 -11.02 19.62 -15.41
CA ALA A 246 -10.58 20.92 -14.90
C ALA A 246 -9.07 20.92 -14.56
N THR A 247 -8.61 19.83 -13.94
CA THR A 247 -7.22 19.73 -13.48
C THR A 247 -6.25 19.37 -14.62
N MET A 248 -6.71 18.67 -15.66
CA MET A 248 -5.90 18.39 -16.85
C MET A 248 -5.45 19.66 -17.59
N MET A 249 -6.18 20.78 -17.47
CA MET A 249 -5.73 22.05 -18.07
C MET A 249 -4.42 22.55 -17.46
N LYS A 250 -4.12 22.18 -16.22
CA LYS A 250 -2.90 22.54 -15.50
C LYS A 250 -1.73 21.57 -15.73
N LEU A 251 -1.82 20.67 -16.73
CA LEU A 251 -0.77 19.68 -17.01
C LEU A 251 0.60 20.34 -17.23
N ALA A 252 0.63 21.45 -17.98
CA ALA A 252 1.85 22.19 -18.29
C ALA A 252 2.42 22.97 -17.09
N GLU A 253 1.59 23.27 -16.09
CA GLU A 253 1.97 24.05 -14.89
C GLU A 253 2.57 23.19 -13.77
N GLY A 254 2.73 21.88 -13.99
CA GLY A 254 3.37 20.97 -13.03
C GLY A 254 2.62 19.66 -12.79
N ALA A 255 1.37 19.55 -13.24
CA ALA A 255 0.59 18.32 -13.06
C ALA A 255 1.10 17.12 -13.88
N TRP A 256 2.10 17.31 -14.75
CA TRP A 256 2.86 16.21 -15.35
C TRP A 256 3.69 15.39 -14.34
N VAL A 257 4.02 15.97 -13.19
CA VAL A 257 4.92 15.33 -12.21
C VAL A 257 4.33 14.05 -11.61
N PRO A 258 3.09 14.01 -11.08
CA PRO A 258 2.51 12.77 -10.59
C PRO A 258 2.31 11.72 -11.70
N VAL A 259 2.04 12.15 -12.93
CA VAL A 259 1.92 11.25 -14.10
C VAL A 259 3.27 10.58 -14.36
N LEU A 260 4.37 11.33 -14.33
CA LEU A 260 5.71 10.78 -14.46
C LEU A 260 6.02 9.79 -13.34
N PHE A 261 5.74 10.14 -12.08
CA PHE A 261 5.94 9.22 -10.95
C PHE A 261 5.12 7.94 -11.11
N GLY A 262 3.84 8.05 -11.50
CA GLY A 262 2.98 6.92 -11.79
C GLY A 262 3.53 6.04 -12.92
N ALA A 263 3.99 6.65 -14.02
CA ALA A 263 4.59 5.93 -15.14
C ALA A 263 5.86 5.17 -14.72
N VAL A 264 6.73 5.78 -13.91
CA VAL A 264 7.93 5.12 -13.37
C VAL A 264 7.55 3.94 -12.46
N LEU A 265 6.57 4.10 -11.57
CA LEU A 265 6.10 3.01 -10.71
C LEU A 265 5.48 1.87 -11.52
N ILE A 266 4.64 2.17 -12.52
CA ILE A 266 4.07 1.17 -13.42
C ILE A 266 5.18 0.43 -14.17
N LEU A 267 6.19 1.15 -14.67
CA LEU A 267 7.34 0.53 -15.34
C LEU A 267 8.06 -0.45 -14.42
N LEU A 268 8.26 -0.10 -13.16
CA LEU A 268 8.87 -0.96 -12.14
C LEU A 268 8.00 -2.21 -11.88
N ILE A 269 6.70 -2.05 -11.67
CA ILE A 269 5.76 -3.14 -11.42
C ILE A 269 5.70 -4.09 -12.62
N VAL A 270 5.51 -3.58 -13.83
CA VAL A 270 5.44 -4.38 -15.05
C VAL A 270 6.75 -5.11 -15.31
N THR A 271 7.89 -4.45 -15.07
CA THR A 271 9.21 -5.10 -15.19
C THR A 271 9.39 -6.21 -14.17
N TRP A 272 8.97 -5.97 -12.92
CA TRP A 272 9.01 -6.99 -11.87
C TRP A 272 8.14 -8.19 -12.23
N GLN A 273 6.86 -7.98 -12.56
CA GLN A 273 5.93 -9.05 -12.91
C GLN A 273 6.39 -9.85 -14.14
N ARG A 274 6.88 -9.18 -15.18
CA ARG A 274 7.42 -9.88 -16.37
C ARG A 274 8.66 -10.70 -16.01
N GLY A 275 9.60 -10.12 -15.27
CA GLY A 275 10.82 -10.82 -14.86
C GLY A 275 10.54 -12.01 -13.95
N THR A 276 9.63 -11.88 -12.98
CA THR A 276 9.23 -12.99 -12.11
C THR A 276 8.50 -14.08 -12.89
N HIS A 277 7.63 -13.73 -13.84
CA HIS A 277 6.95 -14.70 -14.69
C HIS A 277 7.91 -15.46 -15.62
N ILE A 278 8.86 -14.76 -16.26
CA ILE A 278 9.90 -15.39 -17.09
C ILE A 278 10.77 -16.32 -16.25
N LEU A 279 11.21 -15.86 -15.08
CA LEU A 279 12.00 -16.66 -14.14
C LEU A 279 11.21 -17.90 -13.69
N ALA A 280 9.93 -17.76 -13.35
CA ALA A 280 9.06 -18.85 -12.96
C ALA A 280 8.94 -19.89 -14.08
N ASN A 281 8.68 -19.47 -15.32
CA ASN A 281 8.58 -20.36 -16.48
C ASN A 281 9.89 -21.09 -16.78
N LYS A 282 11.04 -20.40 -16.67
CA LYS A 282 12.35 -21.02 -16.88
C LYS A 282 12.67 -22.04 -15.79
N THR A 283 12.28 -21.74 -14.54
CA THR A 283 12.44 -22.65 -13.41
C THR A 283 11.54 -23.88 -13.57
N ARG A 284 10.27 -23.70 -13.94
CA ARG A 284 9.30 -24.80 -14.17
C ARG A 284 9.79 -25.84 -15.19
N LYS A 285 10.53 -25.42 -16.23
CA LYS A 285 11.12 -26.35 -17.21
C LYS A 285 12.19 -27.27 -16.61
N MET A 286 12.78 -26.91 -15.47
CA MET A 286 13.79 -27.69 -14.75
C MET A 286 13.24 -28.37 -13.50
N GLU A 287 11.97 -28.12 -13.15
CA GLU A 287 11.37 -28.63 -11.92
C GLU A 287 10.86 -30.06 -12.10
N VAL A 288 11.24 -30.93 -11.18
CA VAL A 288 10.77 -32.32 -11.10
C VAL A 288 9.47 -32.33 -10.30
N PRO A 289 8.39 -33.00 -10.78
CA PRO A 289 7.18 -33.16 -9.99
C PRO A 289 7.49 -33.80 -8.64
N LEU A 290 6.98 -33.19 -7.56
CA LEU A 290 7.30 -33.61 -6.20
C LEU A 290 6.96 -35.09 -5.99
N GLU A 291 5.78 -35.52 -6.42
CA GLU A 291 5.33 -36.91 -6.25
C GLU A 291 6.23 -37.93 -6.96
N THR A 292 6.74 -37.58 -8.15
CA THR A 292 7.69 -38.42 -8.89
C THR A 292 9.00 -38.56 -8.12
N LEU A 293 9.51 -37.45 -7.58
CA LEU A 293 10.72 -37.47 -6.76
C LEU A 293 10.53 -38.30 -5.48
N LEU A 294 9.44 -38.08 -4.75
CA LEU A 294 9.13 -38.78 -3.51
C LEU A 294 9.07 -40.30 -3.72
N ARG A 295 8.35 -40.74 -4.76
CA ARG A 295 8.30 -42.17 -5.14
C ARG A 295 9.68 -42.73 -5.49
N SER A 296 10.55 -41.94 -6.11
CA SER A 296 11.92 -42.37 -6.43
C SER A 296 12.78 -42.50 -5.16
N LEU A 297 12.65 -41.55 -4.23
CA LEU A 297 13.41 -41.56 -2.97
C LEU A 297 12.94 -42.68 -2.04
N GLU A 298 11.67 -43.06 -2.06
CA GLU A 298 11.18 -44.21 -1.28
C GLU A 298 11.67 -45.54 -1.84
N LYS A 299 11.80 -45.67 -3.16
CA LYS A 299 12.35 -46.88 -3.79
C LYS A 299 13.85 -47.05 -3.55
N LYS A 300 14.60 -45.96 -3.56
CA LYS A 300 16.05 -45.94 -3.32
C LYS A 300 16.40 -44.79 -2.39
N PRO A 301 16.19 -44.97 -1.07
CA PRO A 301 16.49 -43.91 -0.12
C PRO A 301 18.00 -43.66 -0.08
N PRO A 302 18.43 -42.38 -0.15
CA PRO A 302 19.81 -42.01 0.13
C PRO A 302 20.10 -42.20 1.62
N HIS A 303 21.29 -41.83 2.07
CA HIS A 303 21.64 -41.93 3.49
C HIS A 303 20.71 -41.04 4.34
N ILE A 304 20.04 -41.63 5.32
CA ILE A 304 19.11 -40.92 6.21
C ILE A 304 19.84 -40.50 7.48
N VAL A 305 19.75 -39.22 7.82
CA VAL A 305 20.28 -38.64 9.06
C VAL A 305 19.16 -38.24 10.00
N LYS A 306 19.45 -38.25 11.31
CA LYS A 306 18.50 -37.85 12.34
C LYS A 306 18.13 -36.37 12.22
N GLY A 307 16.88 -36.04 12.54
CA GLY A 307 16.39 -34.67 12.64
C GLY A 307 15.30 -34.31 11.62
N VAL A 308 14.89 -33.04 11.65
CA VAL A 308 13.82 -32.50 10.81
C VAL A 308 14.40 -31.44 9.87
N ALA A 309 14.13 -31.59 8.57
CA ALA A 309 14.50 -30.59 7.58
C ALA A 309 13.25 -29.95 6.95
N VAL A 310 13.20 -28.63 6.94
CA VAL A 310 12.12 -27.86 6.30
C VAL A 310 12.66 -27.26 5.01
N PHE A 311 12.06 -27.63 3.89
CA PHE A 311 12.38 -27.10 2.56
C PHE A 311 11.26 -26.18 2.12
N LEU A 312 11.58 -24.90 1.89
CA LEU A 312 10.59 -23.95 1.39
C LEU A 312 10.43 -24.08 -0.12
N THR A 313 9.18 -24.06 -0.58
CA THR A 313 8.81 -23.96 -1.99
C THR A 313 7.72 -22.91 -2.21
N SER A 314 7.74 -22.28 -3.37
CA SER A 314 6.66 -21.41 -3.84
C SER A 314 5.53 -22.19 -4.52
N ASP A 315 5.80 -23.41 -4.98
CA ASP A 315 4.83 -24.26 -5.67
C ASP A 315 4.82 -25.66 -5.01
N PRO A 316 3.69 -26.10 -4.43
CA PRO A 316 3.60 -27.37 -3.71
C PRO A 316 3.61 -28.58 -4.64
N ALA A 317 3.39 -28.41 -5.94
CA ALA A 317 3.38 -29.51 -6.91
C ALA A 317 4.79 -29.96 -7.32
N PHE A 318 5.80 -29.11 -7.13
CA PHE A 318 7.16 -29.33 -7.60
C PHE A 318 8.18 -29.50 -6.47
N ALA A 319 9.23 -30.25 -6.73
CA ALA A 319 10.30 -30.48 -5.77
C ALA A 319 11.05 -29.17 -5.44
N PRO A 320 11.21 -28.82 -4.14
CA PRO A 320 11.99 -27.64 -3.77
C PRO A 320 13.42 -27.74 -4.32
N THR A 321 13.89 -26.67 -4.95
CA THR A 321 15.27 -26.62 -5.49
C THR A 321 16.32 -26.90 -4.41
N ALA A 322 16.11 -26.43 -3.18
CA ALA A 322 17.02 -26.70 -2.07
C ALA A 322 17.12 -28.21 -1.74
N LEU A 323 16.01 -28.95 -1.82
CA LEU A 323 16.00 -30.41 -1.65
C LEU A 323 16.79 -31.09 -2.77
N MET A 324 16.55 -30.70 -4.02
CA MET A 324 17.25 -31.25 -5.18
C MET A 324 18.77 -31.05 -5.08
N HIS A 325 19.21 -29.86 -4.69
CA HIS A 325 20.64 -29.58 -4.52
C HIS A 325 21.24 -30.30 -3.31
N ASN A 326 20.52 -30.38 -2.19
CA ASN A 326 20.96 -31.15 -1.03
C ASN A 326 21.18 -32.63 -1.41
N LEU A 327 20.24 -33.23 -2.16
CA LEU A 327 20.38 -34.60 -2.65
C LEU A 327 21.55 -34.75 -3.65
N LYS A 328 21.75 -33.78 -4.54
CA LYS A 328 22.84 -33.80 -5.53
C LYS A 328 24.23 -33.74 -4.90
N HIS A 329 24.42 -32.85 -3.92
CA HIS A 329 25.75 -32.54 -3.37
C HIS A 329 26.02 -33.29 -2.06
N ASN A 330 25.08 -33.25 -1.12
CA ASN A 330 25.26 -33.86 0.20
C ASN A 330 24.85 -35.33 0.22
N LYS A 331 23.99 -35.77 -0.72
CA LYS A 331 23.51 -37.16 -0.82
C LYS A 331 22.85 -37.69 0.46
N ILE A 332 22.22 -36.79 1.22
CA ILE A 332 21.62 -37.06 2.53
C ILE A 332 20.14 -36.64 2.52
N LEU A 333 19.32 -37.39 3.23
CA LEU A 333 17.92 -37.07 3.54
C LEU A 333 17.72 -37.07 5.06
N HIS A 334 16.80 -36.27 5.60
CA HIS A 334 16.51 -36.31 7.04
C HIS A 334 15.39 -37.32 7.34
N GLU A 335 15.27 -37.76 8.60
CA GLU A 335 14.18 -38.68 9.02
C GLU A 335 12.79 -38.09 8.74
N HIS A 336 12.62 -36.79 8.97
CA HIS A 336 11.38 -36.06 8.70
C HIS A 336 11.65 -34.84 7.81
N ASN A 337 11.07 -34.83 6.61
CA ASN A 337 11.23 -33.75 5.65
C ASN A 337 9.90 -33.03 5.44
N VAL A 338 9.93 -31.72 5.62
CA VAL A 338 8.75 -30.87 5.53
C VAL A 338 8.86 -30.03 4.27
N ILE A 339 7.88 -30.14 3.39
CA ILE A 339 7.74 -29.28 2.22
C ILE A 339 6.82 -28.13 2.62
N LEU A 340 7.40 -26.98 2.90
CA LEU A 340 6.70 -25.80 3.40
C LEU A 340 6.35 -24.84 2.26
N THR A 341 5.07 -24.54 2.10
CA THR A 341 4.57 -23.54 1.14
C THR A 341 3.91 -22.40 1.91
N ILE A 342 4.22 -21.15 1.52
CA ILE A 342 3.60 -19.96 2.10
C ILE A 342 2.67 -19.37 1.04
N ILE A 343 1.39 -19.31 1.35
CA ILE A 343 0.32 -18.85 0.46
C ILE A 343 -0.22 -17.53 1.00
N THR A 344 -0.26 -16.51 0.15
CA THR A 344 -0.96 -15.27 0.45
C THR A 344 -2.40 -15.37 -0.07
N ALA A 345 -3.37 -15.14 0.80
CA ALA A 345 -4.79 -15.17 0.48
C ALA A 345 -5.29 -13.80 0.02
N ASP A 346 -6.32 -13.80 -0.83
CA ASP A 346 -7.01 -12.59 -1.30
C ASP A 346 -7.93 -11.95 -0.24
N THR A 347 -7.99 -12.54 0.96
CA THR A 347 -8.70 -11.98 2.12
C THR A 347 -7.75 -11.20 3.02
N PRO A 348 -8.23 -10.15 3.72
CA PRO A 348 -7.36 -9.29 4.53
C PRO A 348 -6.68 -10.06 5.68
N ARG A 349 -7.39 -11.01 6.29
CA ARG A 349 -6.88 -11.88 7.35
C ARG A 349 -7.41 -13.30 7.14
N THR A 350 -6.62 -14.29 7.54
CA THR A 350 -7.02 -15.70 7.52
C THR A 350 -7.38 -16.16 8.94
N THR A 351 -8.44 -16.96 9.09
CA THR A 351 -8.82 -17.59 10.36
C THR A 351 -7.72 -18.54 10.84
N GLU A 352 -7.68 -18.86 12.14
CA GLU A 352 -6.65 -19.79 12.66
C GLU A 352 -6.77 -21.20 12.07
N GLU A 353 -7.99 -21.64 11.72
CA GLU A 353 -8.26 -22.95 11.13
C GLU A 353 -7.72 -23.07 9.71
N GLU A 354 -7.89 -22.05 8.88
CA GLU A 354 -7.36 -22.03 7.49
C GLU A 354 -5.86 -21.71 7.42
N ARG A 355 -5.26 -21.29 8.54
CA ARG A 355 -3.88 -20.78 8.59
C ARG A 355 -2.83 -21.86 8.35
N VAL A 356 -3.12 -23.09 8.76
CA VAL A 356 -2.21 -24.22 8.64
C VAL A 356 -2.96 -25.40 8.04
N THR A 357 -2.46 -25.89 6.92
CA THR A 357 -2.92 -27.15 6.33
C THR A 357 -1.76 -28.13 6.31
N ILE A 358 -1.93 -29.27 6.98
CA ILE A 358 -0.93 -30.34 7.04
C ILE A 358 -1.45 -31.52 6.23
N SER A 359 -0.64 -32.01 5.30
CA SER A 359 -0.96 -33.19 4.49
C SER A 359 0.22 -34.16 4.52
N PRO A 360 0.11 -35.29 5.25
CA PRO A 360 1.14 -36.32 5.23
C PRO A 360 1.18 -36.94 3.83
N VAL A 361 2.36 -37.01 3.24
CA VAL A 361 2.54 -37.58 1.89
C VAL A 361 3.12 -38.98 1.98
N SER A 362 4.10 -39.16 2.85
CA SER A 362 4.72 -40.46 3.11
C SER A 362 5.41 -40.48 4.47
N PRO A 363 5.93 -41.63 4.94
CA PRO A 363 6.54 -41.74 6.27
C PRO A 363 7.66 -40.73 6.54
N HIS A 364 8.37 -40.29 5.50
CA HIS A 364 9.48 -39.34 5.60
C HIS A 364 9.13 -37.93 5.11
N PHE A 365 7.94 -37.70 4.58
CA PHE A 365 7.56 -36.45 3.93
C PHE A 365 6.17 -35.94 4.32
N THR A 366 6.14 -34.69 4.75
CA THR A 366 4.90 -33.97 5.09
C THR A 366 4.84 -32.67 4.30
N ARG A 367 3.70 -32.40 3.64
CA ARG A 367 3.40 -31.09 3.04
C ARG A 367 2.73 -30.21 4.09
N VAL A 368 3.22 -28.98 4.23
CA VAL A 368 2.65 -27.97 5.11
C VAL A 368 2.41 -26.70 4.32
N ALA A 369 1.17 -26.23 4.27
CA ALA A 369 0.81 -24.95 3.70
C ALA A 369 0.45 -23.97 4.81
N LEU A 370 1.10 -22.80 4.81
CA LEU A 370 0.79 -21.70 5.70
C LEU A 370 0.08 -20.60 4.91
N LYS A 371 -1.15 -20.27 5.30
CA LYS A 371 -1.98 -19.28 4.59
C LYS A 371 -2.06 -18.00 5.42
N PHE A 372 -1.68 -16.87 4.81
CA PHE A 372 -1.71 -15.54 5.42
C PHE A 372 -2.55 -14.59 4.58
N GLY A 373 -3.40 -13.77 5.20
CA GLY A 373 -4.13 -12.72 4.48
C GLY A 373 -3.21 -11.61 3.98
N TYR A 374 -3.66 -10.82 2.99
CA TYR A 374 -2.88 -9.71 2.41
C TYR A 374 -2.68 -8.50 3.36
N MET A 375 -3.23 -8.55 4.57
CA MET A 375 -2.88 -7.61 5.63
C MET A 375 -2.04 -8.27 6.72
N GLU A 376 -1.68 -9.55 6.63
CA GLU A 376 -0.91 -10.29 7.65
C GLU A 376 0.60 -10.33 7.33
N THR A 377 1.45 -10.52 8.35
CA THR A 377 2.90 -10.57 8.21
C THR A 377 3.23 -12.02 8.43
N PRO A 378 3.75 -12.72 7.40
CA PRO A 378 4.12 -14.11 7.56
C PRO A 378 5.20 -14.24 8.64
N ASN A 379 4.87 -14.94 9.73
CA ASN A 379 5.83 -15.35 10.75
C ASN A 379 5.81 -16.87 10.82
N VAL A 380 6.76 -17.49 10.13
CA VAL A 380 6.80 -18.95 9.97
C VAL A 380 6.97 -19.65 11.32
N PRO A 381 7.93 -19.27 12.20
CA PRO A 381 8.09 -19.97 13.48
C PRO A 381 6.85 -19.91 14.39
N LYS A 382 6.23 -18.73 14.51
CA LYS A 382 5.03 -18.54 15.33
C LYS A 382 3.86 -19.37 14.81
N THR A 383 3.66 -19.39 13.48
CA THR A 383 2.58 -20.15 12.86
C THR A 383 2.82 -21.67 12.90
N LEU A 384 4.06 -22.12 12.74
CA LEU A 384 4.42 -23.53 12.97
C LEU A 384 4.15 -23.94 14.43
N GLY A 385 4.23 -23.01 15.40
CA GLY A 385 3.78 -23.23 16.77
C GLY A 385 2.29 -23.61 16.88
N ILE A 386 1.43 -23.09 15.99
CA ILE A 386 0.00 -23.46 15.93
C ILE A 386 -0.16 -24.88 15.39
N ALA A 387 0.69 -25.29 14.44
CA ALA A 387 0.71 -26.65 13.89
C ALA A 387 0.95 -27.72 14.97
N ARG A 388 1.65 -27.38 16.08
CA ARG A 388 1.79 -28.27 17.25
C ARG A 388 0.45 -28.67 17.86
N LYS A 389 -0.52 -27.77 17.89
CA LYS A 389 -1.87 -28.04 18.44
C LYS A 389 -2.67 -29.01 17.56
N GLN A 390 -2.31 -29.14 16.29
CA GLN A 390 -2.94 -30.06 15.33
C GLN A 390 -2.25 -31.44 15.30
N GLY A 391 -1.44 -31.77 16.31
CA GLY A 391 -0.85 -33.10 16.48
C GLY A 391 0.53 -33.28 15.85
N TRP A 392 1.14 -32.22 15.30
CA TRP A 392 2.49 -32.29 14.73
C TRP A 392 3.56 -31.77 15.70
N SER A 393 4.28 -32.67 16.36
CA SER A 393 5.38 -32.32 17.26
C SER A 393 6.63 -31.92 16.46
N PHE A 394 6.88 -30.61 16.36
CA PHE A 394 8.12 -30.07 15.81
C PHE A 394 8.90 -29.33 16.89
N ASP A 395 10.23 -29.46 16.92
CA ASP A 395 11.09 -28.66 17.78
C ASP A 395 11.94 -27.70 16.93
N ILE A 396 11.74 -26.40 17.15
CA ILE A 396 12.44 -25.33 16.41
C ILE A 396 13.95 -25.47 16.55
N MET A 397 14.43 -25.87 17.73
CA MET A 397 15.85 -25.89 18.05
C MET A 397 16.60 -27.02 17.35
N SER A 398 15.90 -28.11 17.00
CA SER A 398 16.45 -29.26 16.27
C SER A 398 16.08 -29.30 14.78
N THR A 399 15.28 -28.35 14.30
CA THR A 399 14.87 -28.24 12.89
C THR A 399 15.86 -27.41 12.08
N SER A 400 16.21 -27.86 10.87
CA SER A 400 17.06 -27.14 9.92
C SER A 400 16.22 -26.60 8.77
N PHE A 401 16.31 -25.30 8.47
CA PHE A 401 15.58 -24.67 7.38
C PHE A 401 16.47 -24.54 6.15
N PHE A 402 16.12 -25.26 5.09
CA PHE A 402 16.81 -25.23 3.81
C PHE A 402 16.12 -24.23 2.88
N LEU A 403 16.87 -23.18 2.52
CA LEU A 403 16.41 -22.12 1.64
C LEU A 403 17.24 -22.12 0.36
N SER A 404 16.59 -21.96 -0.79
CA SER A 404 17.30 -21.73 -2.05
C SER A 404 17.52 -20.24 -2.24
N ARG A 405 18.77 -19.79 -2.39
CA ARG A 405 19.09 -18.41 -2.77
C ARG A 405 19.42 -18.35 -4.24
N ARG A 406 18.69 -17.53 -5.00
CA ARG A 406 18.89 -17.38 -6.46
C ARG A 406 19.66 -16.10 -6.73
N THR A 407 20.84 -16.21 -7.35
CA THR A 407 21.58 -15.07 -7.88
C THR A 407 21.32 -14.94 -9.36
N LEU A 408 20.67 -13.83 -9.77
CA LEU A 408 20.27 -13.62 -11.16
C LEU A 408 21.42 -13.00 -11.97
N LYS A 409 21.70 -13.59 -13.13
CA LYS A 409 22.64 -13.09 -14.14
C LYS A 409 21.90 -12.81 -15.46
N PRO A 410 22.31 -11.80 -16.25
CA PRO A 410 21.70 -11.57 -17.55
C PRO A 410 22.03 -12.73 -18.51
N ALA A 411 21.03 -13.27 -19.21
CA ALA A 411 21.22 -14.22 -20.29
C ALA A 411 21.62 -13.50 -21.60
N ALA A 412 22.29 -14.22 -22.51
CA ALA A 412 22.58 -13.70 -23.86
C ALA A 412 21.30 -13.55 -24.71
N HIS A 413 20.31 -14.42 -24.48
CA HIS A 413 18.97 -14.38 -25.05
C HIS A 413 17.94 -14.37 -23.91
N SER A 414 17.53 -13.17 -23.50
CA SER A 414 16.44 -12.98 -22.53
C SER A 414 15.09 -12.83 -23.24
N GLY A 415 14.01 -13.16 -22.54
CA GLY A 415 12.64 -12.86 -22.96
C GLY A 415 12.26 -11.37 -22.84
N MET A 416 13.16 -10.51 -22.34
CA MET A 416 12.97 -9.06 -22.23
C MET A 416 14.12 -8.28 -22.88
N PRO A 417 13.91 -6.98 -23.19
CA PRO A 417 15.00 -6.09 -23.59
C PRO A 417 16.07 -5.97 -22.50
N ARG A 418 17.35 -5.84 -22.89
CA ARG A 418 18.49 -5.81 -21.97
C ARG A 418 18.41 -4.74 -20.86
N TRP A 419 17.80 -3.59 -21.13
CA TRP A 419 17.63 -2.54 -20.11
C TRP A 419 16.61 -2.97 -19.04
N GLN A 420 15.55 -3.68 -19.44
CA GLN A 420 14.51 -4.20 -18.56
C GLN A 420 15.05 -5.36 -17.71
N ASP A 421 15.91 -6.22 -18.27
CA ASP A 421 16.63 -7.24 -17.51
C ASP A 421 17.52 -6.64 -16.43
N ARG A 422 18.30 -5.61 -16.77
CA ARG A 422 19.18 -4.92 -15.80
C ARG A 422 18.36 -4.31 -14.66
N LEU A 423 17.22 -3.71 -14.99
CA LEU A 423 16.29 -3.17 -14.01
C LEU A 423 15.72 -4.28 -13.11
N PHE A 424 15.25 -5.38 -13.68
CA PHE A 424 14.76 -6.53 -12.92
C PHE A 424 15.83 -7.15 -12.01
N ILE A 425 17.06 -7.34 -12.52
CA ILE A 425 18.19 -7.85 -11.74
C ILE A 425 18.54 -6.89 -10.60
N GLY A 426 18.52 -5.58 -10.86
CA GLY A 426 18.72 -4.55 -9.82
C GLY A 426 17.67 -4.63 -8.71
N LEU A 427 16.39 -4.75 -9.08
CA LEU A 427 15.26 -4.92 -8.15
C LEU A 427 15.35 -6.23 -7.37
N ALA A 428 15.73 -7.33 -8.01
CA ALA A 428 15.86 -8.63 -7.36
C ALA A 428 17.06 -8.69 -6.40
N ARG A 429 18.16 -8.00 -6.71
CA ARG A 429 19.31 -7.87 -5.81
C ARG A 429 19.02 -6.99 -4.61
N SER A 430 18.22 -5.94 -4.81
CA SER A 430 17.83 -5.09 -3.71
C SER A 430 16.78 -5.76 -2.82
N ALA A 431 15.97 -6.68 -3.34
CA ALA A 431 14.93 -7.35 -2.55
C ALA A 431 15.48 -7.97 -1.25
N SER A 432 14.73 -7.82 -0.16
CA SER A 432 15.06 -8.41 1.14
C SER A 432 15.10 -9.93 1.08
N ASP A 433 15.99 -10.51 1.88
CA ASP A 433 16.16 -11.95 1.91
C ASP A 433 14.89 -12.64 2.42
N ALA A 434 14.60 -13.84 1.89
CA ALA A 434 13.44 -14.62 2.30
C ALA A 434 13.51 -14.98 3.80
N THR A 435 14.72 -15.20 4.31
CA THR A 435 15.01 -15.47 5.72
C THR A 435 14.50 -14.36 6.63
N GLU A 436 14.84 -13.11 6.29
CA GLU A 436 14.46 -11.92 7.06
C GLU A 436 12.97 -11.62 6.92
N PHE A 437 12.43 -11.72 5.70
CA PHE A 437 11.02 -11.44 5.42
C PHE A 437 10.05 -12.42 6.10
N PHE A 438 10.40 -13.72 6.13
CA PHE A 438 9.58 -14.76 6.78
C PHE A 438 9.92 -14.97 8.26
N GLN A 439 10.85 -14.18 8.81
CA GLN A 439 11.31 -14.23 10.20
C GLN A 439 11.85 -15.61 10.59
N ILE A 440 12.61 -16.25 9.70
CA ILE A 440 13.22 -17.57 9.96
C ILE A 440 14.47 -17.40 10.84
N PRO A 441 14.67 -18.20 11.91
CA PRO A 441 15.81 -18.05 12.82
C PRO A 441 17.17 -18.21 12.12
N THR A 442 18.01 -17.17 12.13
CA THR A 442 19.28 -17.09 11.38
C THR A 442 20.29 -18.20 11.73
N GLY A 443 20.32 -18.68 12.98
CA GLY A 443 21.22 -19.75 13.43
C GLY A 443 20.86 -21.16 12.93
N ARG A 444 19.76 -21.33 12.19
CA ARG A 444 19.25 -22.65 11.73
C ARG A 444 18.97 -22.69 10.23
N VAL A 445 19.43 -21.69 9.49
CA VAL A 445 19.24 -21.60 8.04
C VAL A 445 20.44 -22.16 7.30
N VAL A 446 20.17 -23.05 6.36
CA VAL A 446 21.13 -23.50 5.35
C VAL A 446 20.70 -22.94 4.01
N GLU A 447 21.44 -21.95 3.50
CA GLU A 447 21.22 -21.37 2.18
C GLU A 447 21.99 -22.16 1.12
N VAL A 448 21.26 -22.73 0.16
CA VAL A 448 21.85 -23.37 -1.01
C VAL A 448 21.73 -22.43 -2.20
N GLY A 449 22.86 -21.79 -2.54
CA GLY A 449 22.95 -20.78 -3.60
C GLY A 449 22.94 -21.40 -5.01
N THR A 450 22.16 -20.82 -5.91
CA THR A 450 22.14 -21.18 -7.34
C THR A 450 22.28 -19.92 -8.20
N GLN A 451 23.03 -20.02 -9.29
CA GLN A 451 23.10 -18.97 -10.32
C GLN A 451 22.09 -19.29 -11.41
N VAL A 452 21.16 -18.37 -11.66
CA VAL A 452 20.13 -18.52 -12.69
C VAL A 452 20.27 -17.38 -13.68
N THR A 453 20.30 -17.69 -14.97
CA THR A 453 20.28 -16.66 -16.02
C THR A 453 18.84 -16.28 -16.31
N VAL A 454 18.55 -14.98 -16.44
CA VAL A 454 17.24 -14.45 -16.87
C VAL A 454 17.37 -13.92 -18.28
#